data_AF-A0A2H5YVJ2-F1
#
_entry.id   AF-A0A2H5YVJ2-F1
#
_cell.length_a   1.000
_cell.length_b   1.000
_cell.length_c   1.000
_cell.angle_alpha   90.00
_cell.angle_beta   90.00
_cell.angle_gamma   90.00
#
_symmetry.space_group_name_H-M   'P 1'
#
loop_
_entity.id
_entity.type
_entity.pdbx_description
1 polymer ?
#
loop_
_entity_poly.entity_id
_entity_poly.type
_entity_poly.pdbx_seq_one_letter_code
_entity_poly.pdbx_strand_id
1 'polypeptide(L)' 'MWWQDVLWGFWNGLTAWIVLIAHVFGAWDGQPVYDAARTGNWYDFGFLAGAGSPFLGTLGARGRSSAPSR' A
#
# COMPACT_ATOMS: atom_id res chain seq x y z
N MET A 1 -8.52 -12.66 -13.79
CA MET A 1 -9.36 -13.39 -12.82
C MET A 1 -9.26 -12.67 -11.48
N TRP A 2 -10.33 -12.53 -10.70
CA TRP A 2 -10.33 -11.69 -9.48
C TRP A 2 -9.18 -11.99 -8.51
N TRP A 3 -8.84 -13.27 -8.33
CA TRP A 3 -7.75 -13.68 -7.43
C TRP A 3 -6.37 -13.21 -7.92
N GLN A 4 -6.18 -13.09 -9.24
CA GLN A 4 -4.93 -12.59 -9.81
C GLN A 4 -4.76 -11.11 -9.48
N ASP A 5 -5.84 -10.34 -9.57
CA ASP A 5 -5.84 -8.92 -9.23
C ASP A 5 -5.53 -8.76 -7.74
N VAL A 6 -6.12 -9.57 -6.85
CA VAL A 6 -5.79 -9.59 -5.41
C VAL A 6 -4.31 -9.90 -5.17
N LEU A 7 -3.77 -10.95 -5.77
CA LEU A 7 -2.36 -11.34 -5.59
C LEU A 7 -1.40 -10.28 -6.13
N TRP A 8 -1.73 -9.69 -7.29
CA TRP A 8 -0.94 -8.60 -7.88
C TRP A 8 -0.98 -7.34 -7.02
N GLY A 9 -2.16 -6.97 -6.53
CA GLY A 9 -2.33 -5.88 -5.59
C GLY A 9 -1.51 -6.12 -4.33
N PHE A 10 -1.67 -7.29 -3.71
CA PHE A 10 -0.97 -7.67 -2.49
C PHE A 10 0.55 -7.62 -2.65
N TRP A 11 1.06 -8.18 -3.74
CA TRP A 11 2.48 -8.14 -4.05
C TRP A 11 2.99 -6.71 -4.26
N ASN A 12 2.26 -5.88 -5.01
CA ASN A 12 2.63 -4.49 -5.24
C ASN A 12 2.57 -3.67 -3.94
N GLY A 13 1.57 -3.89 -3.09
CA GLY A 13 1.47 -3.25 -1.78
C GLY A 13 2.58 -3.69 -0.81
N LEU A 14 3.08 -4.92 -0.93
CA LEU A 14 4.22 -5.39 -0.14
C LEU A 14 5.53 -4.72 -0.59
N THR A 15 5.76 -4.59 -1.90
CA THR A 15 6.98 -3.98 -2.44
C THR A 15 6.95 -2.45 -2.46
N ALA A 16 5.77 -1.84 -2.36
CA ALA A 16 5.56 -0.39 -2.23
C ALA A 16 6.41 0.22 -1.11
N TRP A 17 6.65 -0.52 -0.03
CA TRP A 17 7.52 -0.09 1.08
C TRP A 17 8.98 0.10 0.66
N ILE A 18 9.50 -0.73 -0.22
CA ILE A 18 10.88 -0.60 -0.72
C ILE A 18 10.98 0.68 -1.55
N VAL A 19 10.00 0.93 -2.41
CA VAL A 19 9.92 2.15 -3.22
C VAL A 19 9.77 3.39 -2.33
N LEU A 20 8.94 3.31 -1.28
CA LEU A 20 8.76 4.38 -0.31
C LEU A 20 10.05 4.69 0.45
N ILE A 21 10.77 3.67 0.93
CA ILE A 21 12.06 3.83 1.61
C ILE A 21 13.06 4.48 0.65
N ALA A 22 13.15 4.03 -0.61
CA ALA A 22 14.02 4.64 -1.60
C ALA A 22 13.70 6.14 -1.82
N HIS A 23 12.41 6.50 -1.88
CA HIS A 23 11.98 7.89 -2.01
C HIS A 23 12.38 8.75 -0.81
N VAL A 24 12.34 8.20 0.42
CA VAL A 24 12.80 8.93 1.62
C VAL A 24 14.27 9.34 1.50
N PHE A 25 15.08 8.59 0.76
CA PHE A 25 16.50 8.89 0.52
C PHE A 25 16.77 9.61 -0.81
N GLY A 26 15.73 10.07 -1.52
CA GLY A 26 15.87 10.77 -2.80
C GLY A 26 16.29 9.85 -3.96
N ALA A 27 15.98 8.55 -3.86
CA ALA A 27 16.17 7.59 -4.92
C ALA A 27 14.83 7.20 -5.56
N TRP A 28 14.86 6.90 -6.85
CA TRP A 28 13.72 6.37 -7.62
C TRP A 28 12.51 7.31 -7.75
N ASP A 29 12.71 8.63 -7.79
CA ASP A 29 11.65 9.65 -7.91
C ASP A 29 10.65 9.44 -9.07
N GLY A 30 11.03 8.68 -10.11
CA GLY A 30 10.16 8.35 -11.24
C GLY A 30 9.39 7.03 -11.11
N GLN A 31 9.58 6.25 -10.04
CA GLN A 31 8.91 4.97 -9.86
C GLN A 31 7.67 5.13 -8.98
N PRO A 32 6.47 4.83 -9.49
CA PRO A 32 5.26 4.98 -8.70
C PRO A 32 5.18 3.89 -7.62
N VAL A 33 4.78 4.28 -6.41
CA VAL A 33 4.55 3.38 -5.26
C VAL A 33 3.35 2.44 -5.52
N TYR A 34 2.46 2.83 -6.43
CA TYR A 34 1.21 2.14 -6.76
C TYR A 34 1.06 2.05 -8.28
N ASP A 35 0.65 0.89 -8.81
CA ASP A 35 0.50 0.69 -10.26
C ASP A 35 -0.84 1.27 -10.76
N ALA A 36 -0.78 2.50 -11.28
CA ALA A 36 -1.93 3.19 -11.84
C ALA A 36 -2.51 2.52 -13.10
N ALA A 37 -1.73 1.69 -13.80
CA ALA A 37 -2.21 0.98 -14.99
C ALA A 37 -3.13 -0.20 -14.63
N ARG A 38 -3.11 -0.65 -13.37
CA ARG A 38 -3.91 -1.78 -12.86
C ARG A 38 -4.96 -1.37 -11.83
N THR A 39 -5.17 -0.06 -11.66
CA THR A 39 -6.16 0.50 -10.73
C THR A 39 -7.57 -0.04 -10.97
N GLY A 40 -8.23 -0.44 -9.88
CA GLY A 40 -9.62 -0.89 -9.87
C GLY A 40 -9.84 -2.36 -9.49
N ASN A 41 -11.11 -2.73 -9.33
CA ASN A 41 -11.56 -4.10 -9.02
C ASN A 41 -10.92 -4.65 -7.72
N TRP A 42 -10.36 -5.87 -7.78
CA TRP A 42 -9.77 -6.54 -6.63
C TRP A 42 -8.29 -6.21 -6.39
N TYR A 43 -7.66 -5.46 -7.30
CA TYR A 43 -6.28 -5.01 -7.19
C TYR A 43 -6.11 -4.03 -6.02
N ASP A 44 -7.01 -3.06 -5.89
CA ASP A 44 -6.98 -2.06 -4.82
C ASP A 44 -7.10 -2.70 -3.44
N PHE A 45 -7.98 -3.71 -3.32
CA PHE A 45 -8.12 -4.49 -2.10
C PHE A 45 -6.83 -5.25 -1.76
N GLY A 46 -6.23 -5.92 -2.75
CA GLY A 46 -4.95 -6.59 -2.60
C GLY A 46 -3.86 -5.62 -2.15
N PHE A 47 -3.75 -4.46 -2.80
CA PHE A 47 -2.75 -3.44 -2.50
C PHE A 47 -2.87 -2.94 -1.07
N LEU A 48 -4.09 -2.60 -0.63
CA LEU A 48 -4.35 -2.18 0.75
C LEU A 48 -4.03 -3.28 1.76
N ALA A 49 -4.32 -4.55 1.44
CA ALA A 49 -3.98 -5.68 2.30
C ALA A 49 -2.46 -5.91 2.40
N GLY A 50 -1.73 -5.76 1.29
CA GLY A 50 -0.26 -5.86 1.25
C GLY A 50 0.42 -4.73 2.00
N ALA A 51 0.05 -3.49 1.66
CA ALA A 51 0.57 -2.27 2.28
C ALA A 51 0.19 -2.19 3.77
N GLY A 52 -1.03 -2.62 4.15
CA GLY A 52 -1.52 -2.63 5.52
C GLY A 52 -1.13 -3.85 6.35
N SER A 53 -0.39 -4.82 5.77
CA SER A 53 -0.04 -6.05 6.47
C SER A 53 0.87 -5.76 7.70
N PRO A 54 0.79 -6.58 8.76
CA PRO A 54 1.42 -6.30 10.06
C PRO A 54 2.95 -6.19 10.04
N PHE A 55 3.60 -6.52 8.93
CA PHE A 55 5.04 -6.34 8.78
C PHE A 55 5.46 -4.85 8.83
N LEU A 56 4.61 -3.91 8.39
CA LEU A 56 4.90 -2.46 8.40
C LEU A 56 3.69 -1.55 8.73
N GLY A 57 2.48 -2.10 8.88
CA GLY A 57 1.24 -1.34 9.19
C GLY A 57 1.13 -0.76 10.61
N THR A 58 2.09 -1.02 11.50
CA THR A 58 2.09 -0.50 12.89
C THR A 58 2.33 1.01 12.97
N LEU A 59 2.86 1.64 11.91
CA LEU A 59 3.12 3.07 11.85
C LEU A 59 1.92 3.90 11.34
N GLY A 60 1.00 3.32 10.57
CA GLY A 60 -0.15 4.03 9.98
C GLY A 60 -1.48 3.88 10.75
N ALA A 61 -1.64 2.83 11.55
CA ALA A 61 -2.89 2.54 12.26
C ALA A 61 -3.14 3.42 13.51
N ARG A 62 -2.16 4.23 13.93
CA ARG A 62 -2.26 5.04 15.16
C ARG A 62 -3.06 6.34 15.01
N GLY A 63 -3.56 6.65 13.80
CA GLY A 63 -4.23 7.92 13.48
C GLY A 63 -5.76 7.91 13.47
N ARG A 64 -6.44 6.76 13.66
CA ARG A 64 -7.92 6.70 13.67
C ARG A 64 -8.55 6.62 15.06
N SER A 65 -7.87 7.13 16.08
CA SER A 65 -8.53 7.51 17.33
C SER A 65 -9.31 8.80 17.11
N SER A 66 -10.43 8.70 16.40
CA SER A 66 -11.48 9.71 16.44
C SER A 66 -12.20 9.59 17.79
N ALA A 67 -11.61 10.22 18.80
CA ALA A 67 -12.34 10.77 19.94
C ALA A 67 -11.57 12.05 20.33
N PRO A 68 -12.22 13.21 20.54
CA PRO A 68 -13.31 13.30 21.50
C PRO A 68 -14.45 14.33 21.22
N SER A 69 -15.44 14.22 22.12
CA SER A 69 -16.34 15.24 22.73
C SER A 69 -17.41 15.96 21.89
N ARG A 70 -18.67 15.49 22.02
CA ARG A 70 -19.70 16.08 22.91
C ARG A 70 -20.89 15.15 23.06
#